data_AF-A0A9X5XHN5-F1
#
_entry.id   AF-A0A9X5XHN5-F1
#
_cell.length_a   1.000
_cell.length_b   1.000
_cell.length_c   1.000
_cell.angle_alpha   90.00
_cell.angle_beta   90.00
_cell.angle_gamma   90.00
#
_symmetry.space_group_name_H-M   'P 1'
#
loop_
_entity.id
_entity.type
_entity.pdbx_description
1 polymer ?
#
loop_
_entity_poly.entity_id
_entity_poly.type
_entity_poly.pdbx_seq_one_letter_code
_entity_poly.pdbx_strand_id
1 'polypeptide(L)'
;MISQPSRHCTVELQALPSRIGQVRRILSAQLRYWHQDPLIDRAALGVTELLTNVHRHAQPDKVCTVEIELLLDRLTVSVHDHDPRLPEVQDVDPTATCGRGLAMIAAVSES
;
A
#
# COMPACT_ATOMS: atom_id res chain seq x y z
N MET A 1 5.67 19.14 -27.49
CA MET A 1 4.82 18.89 -26.31
C MET A 1 5.08 17.46 -25.90
N ILE A 2 6.00 17.23 -24.98
CA ILE A 2 6.36 15.86 -24.56
C ILE A 2 5.32 15.50 -23.51
N SER A 3 4.33 14.68 -23.88
CA SER A 3 3.45 14.05 -22.90
C SER A 3 4.33 13.22 -21.98
N GLN A 4 4.59 13.70 -20.77
CA GLN A 4 5.16 12.83 -19.74
C GLN A 4 4.21 11.64 -19.60
N PRO A 5 4.69 10.39 -19.70
CA PRO A 5 3.83 9.26 -19.45
C PRO A 5 3.31 9.39 -18.02
N SER A 6 1.99 9.37 -17.86
CA SER A 6 1.36 9.34 -16.54
C SER A 6 1.90 8.11 -15.81
N ARG A 7 2.70 8.34 -14.77
CA ARG A 7 3.22 7.28 -13.90
C ARG A 7 2.15 6.96 -12.86
N HIS A 8 1.09 6.33 -13.33
CA HIS A 8 -0.05 5.93 -12.54
C HIS A 8 -0.42 4.48 -12.84
N CYS A 9 -0.76 3.72 -11.80
CA CYS A 9 -1.19 2.33 -11.90
C CYS A 9 -2.25 2.05 -10.83
N THR A 10 -3.35 1.42 -11.25
CA THR A 10 -4.46 1.07 -10.37
C THR A 10 -4.76 -0.41 -10.46
N VAL A 11 -4.96 -1.04 -9.31
CA VAL A 11 -5.29 -2.47 -9.20
C VAL A 11 -6.47 -2.63 -8.25
N GLU A 12 -7.59 -3.11 -8.78
CA GLU A 12 -8.72 -3.55 -7.96
C GLU A 12 -8.55 -5.04 -7.59
N LEU A 13 -8.77 -5.36 -6.33
CA LEU A 13 -8.66 -6.72 -5.83
C LEU A 13 -9.51 -6.95 -4.58
N GLN A 14 -9.67 -8.23 -4.23
CA GLN A 14 -9.98 -8.62 -2.85
C GLN A 14 -8.68 -8.81 -2.07
N ALA A 15 -8.56 -8.15 -0.91
CA ALA A 15 -7.42 -8.24 -0.01
C ALA A 15 -7.36 -9.62 0.68
N LEU A 16 -7.03 -10.66 -0.09
CA LEU A 16 -6.77 -12.02 0.37
C LEU A 16 -5.26 -12.27 0.38
N PRO A 17 -4.71 -13.11 1.28
CA PRO A 17 -3.26 -13.32 1.39
C PRO A 17 -2.55 -13.64 0.07
N SER A 18 -3.16 -14.44 -0.80
CA SER A 18 -2.63 -14.78 -2.13
C SER A 18 -2.59 -13.58 -3.09
N ARG A 19 -3.57 -12.68 -2.99
CA ARG A 19 -3.67 -11.44 -3.79
C ARG A 19 -2.73 -10.36 -3.28
N ILE A 20 -2.52 -10.26 -1.96
CA ILE A 20 -1.52 -9.33 -1.38
C ILE A 20 -0.12 -9.62 -1.95
N GLY A 21 0.27 -10.91 -2.00
CA GLY A 21 1.53 -11.30 -2.61
C GLY A 21 1.61 -11.04 -4.12
N GLN A 22 0.48 -10.94 -4.83
CA GLN A 22 0.44 -10.52 -6.24
C GLN A 22 0.63 -9.02 -6.37
N VAL A 23 -0.06 -8.21 -5.57
CA VAL A 23 0.08 -6.74 -5.57
C VAL A 23 1.51 -6.34 -5.27
N ARG A 24 2.17 -6.96 -4.29
CA ARG A 24 3.58 -6.68 -3.99
C ARG A 24 4.50 -6.87 -5.21
N ARG A 25 4.23 -7.91 -6.02
CA ARG A 25 4.98 -8.18 -7.25
C ARG A 25 4.67 -7.17 -8.35
N ILE A 26 3.40 -6.80 -8.51
CA ILE A 26 2.96 -5.77 -9.47
C ILE A 26 3.62 -4.44 -9.13
N LEU A 27 3.52 -3.99 -7.88
CA LEU A 27 4.14 -2.76 -7.39
C LEU A 27 5.65 -2.77 -7.63
N SER A 28 6.34 -3.86 -7.27
CA SER A 28 7.78 -3.98 -7.50
C SER A 28 8.15 -3.88 -8.98
N ALA A 29 7.36 -4.51 -9.86
CA ALA A 29 7.58 -4.42 -11.30
C ALA A 29 7.32 -3.00 -11.83
N GLN A 30 6.26 -2.35 -11.35
CA GLN A 30 5.90 -0.98 -11.74
C GLN A 30 6.99 0.02 -11.34
N LEU A 31 7.52 -0.08 -10.12
CA LEU A 31 8.59 0.80 -9.65
C LEU A 31 9.90 0.59 -10.41
N ARG A 32 10.26 -0.65 -10.77
CA ARG A 32 11.42 -0.90 -11.66
C ARG A 32 11.21 -0.27 -13.03
N TYR A 33 10.00 -0.38 -13.58
CA TYR A 33 9.67 0.25 -14.85
C TYR A 33 9.76 1.79 -14.79
N TRP A 34 9.52 2.39 -13.63
CA TRP A 34 9.69 3.83 -13.38
C TRP A 34 11.09 4.22 -12.86
N HIS A 35 12.02 3.28 -12.79
CA HIS A 35 13.38 3.47 -12.26
C HIS A 35 13.41 3.96 -10.81
N GLN A 36 12.51 3.45 -9.97
CA GLN A 36 12.40 3.75 -8.54
C GLN A 36 12.81 2.57 -7.64
N ASP A 37 13.84 1.82 -8.03
CA ASP A 37 14.35 0.66 -7.31
C ASP A 37 14.57 0.89 -5.80
N PRO A 38 15.12 2.04 -5.34
CA PRO A 38 15.34 2.29 -3.91
C PRO A 38 14.05 2.36 -3.07
N LEU A 39 12.89 2.58 -3.70
CA LEU A 39 11.61 2.70 -3.01
C LEU A 39 10.87 1.37 -2.88
N ILE A 40 11.33 0.31 -3.56
CA ILE A 40 10.59 -0.96 -3.67
C ILE A 40 10.32 -1.57 -2.30
N ASP A 41 11.33 -1.72 -1.44
CA ASP A 41 11.16 -2.40 -0.16
C ASP A 41 10.23 -1.65 0.78
N ARG A 42 10.35 -0.31 0.83
CA ARG A 42 9.50 0.56 1.65
C ARG A 42 8.04 0.55 1.17
N ALA A 43 7.84 0.71 -0.13
CA ALA A 43 6.50 0.69 -0.74
C ALA A 43 5.84 -0.69 -0.66
N ALA A 44 6.62 -1.77 -0.83
CA ALA A 44 6.17 -3.15 -0.69
C ALA A 44 5.74 -3.47 0.75
N LEU A 45 6.48 -2.99 1.75
CA LEU A 45 6.08 -3.10 3.15
C LEU A 45 4.79 -2.32 3.41
N GLY A 46 4.76 -1.04 3.02
CA GLY A 46 3.60 -0.17 3.23
C GLY A 46 2.31 -0.75 2.62
N VAL A 47 2.34 -1.16 1.36
CA VAL A 47 1.15 -1.76 0.70
C VAL A 47 0.75 -3.09 1.35
N THR A 48 1.70 -3.87 1.86
CA THR A 48 1.41 -5.14 2.53
C THR A 48 0.68 -4.89 3.85
N GLU A 49 1.14 -3.92 4.64
CA GLU A 49 0.50 -3.54 5.91
C GLU A 49 -0.89 -2.94 5.68
N LEU A 50 -1.04 -2.04 4.69
CA LEU A 50 -2.35 -1.48 4.32
C LEU A 50 -3.34 -2.58 3.90
N LEU A 51 -2.94 -3.46 2.97
CA LEU A 51 -3.81 -4.54 2.53
C LEU A 51 -4.08 -5.58 3.63
N THR A 52 -3.14 -5.78 4.56
CA THR A 52 -3.36 -6.62 5.73
C THR A 52 -4.40 -6.02 6.67
N ASN A 53 -4.41 -4.69 6.80
CA ASN A 53 -5.46 -3.98 7.55
C ASN A 53 -6.83 -4.16 6.88
N VAL A 54 -6.93 -3.98 5.57
CA VAL A 54 -8.18 -4.27 4.82
C VAL A 54 -8.62 -5.71 5.06
N HIS A 55 -7.71 -6.67 4.86
CA HIS A 55 -7.98 -8.09 5.05
C HIS A 55 -8.56 -8.40 6.44
N ARG A 56 -7.95 -7.85 7.49
CA ARG A 56 -8.34 -8.12 8.88
C ARG A 56 -9.59 -7.37 9.31
N HIS A 57 -9.76 -6.13 8.88
CA HIS A 57 -10.69 -5.20 9.55
C HIS A 57 -11.85 -4.72 8.68
N ALA A 58 -11.67 -4.60 7.35
CA ALA A 58 -12.68 -4.02 6.47
C ALA A 58 -13.99 -4.84 6.45
N GLN A 59 -15.12 -4.18 6.51
CA GLN A 59 -16.46 -4.76 6.44
C GLN A 59 -17.34 -3.89 5.52
N PRO A 60 -18.31 -4.47 4.79
CA PRO A 60 -18.75 -5.88 4.84
C PRO A 60 -17.87 -6.83 4.02
N ASP A 61 -17.07 -6.31 3.09
CA ASP A 61 -16.23 -7.10 2.20
C ASP A 61 -14.75 -6.68 2.27
N LYS A 62 -13.92 -7.32 1.45
CA LYS A 62 -12.46 -7.10 1.37
C LYS A 62 -12.04 -6.49 0.05
N VAL A 63 -12.98 -5.95 -0.72
CA VAL A 63 -12.68 -5.30 -2.00
C VAL A 63 -11.99 -3.99 -1.70
N CYS A 64 -10.91 -3.74 -2.42
CA CYS A 64 -10.15 -2.51 -2.33
C CYS A 64 -9.44 -2.20 -3.64
N THR A 65 -9.10 -0.93 -3.79
CA THR A 65 -8.33 -0.41 -4.92
C THR A 65 -7.00 0.09 -4.42
N VAL A 66 -5.92 -0.42 -5.01
CA VAL A 66 -4.56 0.06 -4.79
C VAL A 66 -4.23 1.03 -5.92
N GLU A 67 -3.88 2.26 -5.59
CA GLU A 67 -3.38 3.23 -6.58
C GLU A 67 -1.91 3.55 -6.28
N ILE A 68 -1.12 3.62 -7.34
CA ILE A 68 0.30 3.91 -7.30
C ILE A 68 0.51 5.10 -8.23
N GLU A 69 1.01 6.21 -7.69
CA GLU A 69 1.24 7.44 -8.43
C GLU A 69 2.66 7.94 -8.18
N LEU A 70 3.36 8.33 -9.24
CA LEU A 70 4.64 9.04 -9.15
C LEU A 70 4.51 10.42 -9.80
N LEU A 71 4.42 11.44 -8.95
CA LEU A 71 4.24 12.83 -9.34
C LEU A 71 5.34 13.69 -8.69
N LEU A 72 6.04 14.49 -9.50
CA LEU A 72 7.10 15.40 -9.01
C LEU A 72 8.10 14.70 -8.06
N ASP A 73 8.55 13.50 -8.45
CA ASP A 73 9.45 12.63 -7.69
C ASP A 73 8.93 12.13 -6.33
N ARG A 74 7.64 12.32 -6.04
CA ARG A 74 6.94 11.74 -4.90
C ARG A 74 6.15 10.51 -5.34
N LEU A 75 6.49 9.36 -4.75
CA LEU A 75 5.72 8.13 -4.87
C LEU A 75 4.61 8.12 -3.81
N THR A 76 3.37 8.02 -4.25
CA THR A 76 2.20 7.81 -3.40
C THR A 76 1.64 6.43 -3.68
N VAL A 77 1.38 5.66 -2.62
CA VAL A 77 0.65 4.39 -2.68
C VAL A 77 -0.55 4.49 -1.76
N SER A 78 -1.75 4.48 -2.32
CA SER A 78 -3.00 4.55 -1.59
C SER A 78 -3.76 3.23 -1.68
N VAL A 79 -4.50 2.91 -0.62
CA VAL A 79 -5.42 1.78 -0.58
C VAL A 79 -6.77 2.31 -0.16
N HIS A 80 -7.76 2.11 -1.01
CA HIS A 80 -9.15 2.52 -0.77
C HIS A 80 -9.99 1.27 -0.61
N ASP A 81 -10.61 1.08 0.56
CA ASP A 81 -11.61 0.04 0.79
C ASP A 81 -13.00 0.67 1.00
N HIS A 82 -14.03 -0.15 1.13
CA HIS A 82 -15.42 0.30 1.27
C HIS A 82 -15.84 0.59 2.72
N ASP A 83 -14.94 0.40 3.70
CA ASP A 83 -15.22 0.61 5.10
C ASP A 83 -14.96 2.07 5.49
N PRO A 84 -15.98 2.82 5.94
CA PRO A 84 -15.80 4.22 6.33
C PRO A 84 -15.02 4.38 7.65
N ARG A 85 -14.75 3.28 8.37
CA ARG A 85 -14.01 3.32 9.64
C ARG A 85 -12.54 3.59 9.38
N LEU A 86 -12.02 4.64 10.00
CA LEU A 86 -10.59 4.94 9.92
C LEU A 86 -9.77 3.86 10.63
N PRO A 87 -8.55 3.56 10.13
CA PRO A 87 -7.61 2.71 10.84
C PRO A 87 -7.27 3.33 12.20
N GLU A 88 -7.54 2.61 13.29
CA GLU A 88 -7.12 3.05 14.62
C GLU A 88 -5.64 2.68 14.85
N VAL A 89 -4.82 3.69 15.19
CA VAL A 89 -3.47 3.48 15.69
C VAL A 89 -3.59 2.93 17.10
N GLN A 90 -3.30 1.64 17.27
CA GLN A 90 -3.27 1.01 18.59
C GLN A 90 -1.91 1.26 19.23
N ASP A 91 -1.93 1.65 20.51
CA ASP A 91 -0.73 1.77 21.32
C ASP A 91 -0.32 0.35 21.77
N VAL A 92 0.46 -0.32 20.93
CA VAL A 92 0.80 -1.74 21.12
C VAL A 92 2.16 -1.88 21.77
N ASP A 93 2.27 -2.87 22.68
CA ASP A 93 3.53 -3.26 23.29
C ASP A 93 4.64 -3.46 22.23
N PRO A 94 5.88 -3.00 22.46
CA PRO A 94 6.99 -3.20 21.53
C PRO A 94 7.25 -4.65 21.11
N THR A 95 6.75 -5.63 21.87
CA THR A 95 6.87 -7.07 21.60
C THR A 95 5.63 -7.66 20.91
N ALA A 96 4.56 -6.89 20.74
CA ALA A 96 3.36 -7.37 20.08
C ALA A 96 3.63 -7.70 18.61
N THR A 97 3.00 -8.78 18.14
CA THR A 97 3.12 -9.27 16.76
C THR A 97 1.98 -8.77 15.85
N CYS A 98 1.00 -8.07 16.41
CA CYS A 98 -0.14 -7.46 15.71
C CYS A 98 -0.29 -5.97 16.07
N GLY A 99 -1.09 -5.23 15.30
CA GLY A 99 -1.41 -3.81 15.58
C GLY A 99 -0.31 -2.80 15.23
N ARG A 100 0.88 -3.24 14.80
CA ARG A 100 2.03 -2.36 14.47
C ARG A 100 2.04 -1.84 13.03
N GLY A 101 1.09 -2.25 12.20
CA GLY A 101 1.10 -1.96 10.76
C GLY A 101 1.15 -0.47 10.44
N LEU A 102 0.34 0.35 11.11
CA LEU A 102 0.32 1.81 10.91
C LEU A 102 1.61 2.48 11.39
N ALA A 103 2.18 2.02 12.51
CA ALA A 103 3.46 2.52 13.00
C ALA A 103 4.61 2.20 12.03
N MET A 104 4.61 1.00 11.43
CA MET A 104 5.59 0.62 10.42
C MET A 104 5.43 1.45 9.14
N ILE A 105 4.20 1.70 8.69
CA ILE A 105 3.91 2.58 7.55
C ILE A 105 4.48 3.98 7.83
N ALA A 106 4.15 4.57 8.98
CA ALA A 106 4.62 5.89 9.37
C ALA A 106 6.16 6.00 9.42
N ALA A 107 6.85 4.92 9.79
CA ALA A 107 8.32 4.90 9.83
C ALA A 107 8.98 4.82 8.44
N VAL A 108 8.25 4.37 7.40
CA VAL A 108 8.81 4.14 6.05
C VAL A 108 8.28 5.10 4.99
N SER A 109 7.26 5.90 5.33
CA SER A 109 6.65 6.91 4.47
C SER A 109 6.96 8.33 4.94
N GLU A 110 7.06 9.27 4.00
CA GLU A 110 7.11 10.70 4.29
C GLU A 110 5.70 11.30 4.14
N SER A 111 5.35 12.23 5.03
CA SER A 111 4.09 12.99 4.96
C SER A 111 4.06 14.00 3.81
#